data_AF-A0A9N9E4P4-F1
#
_entry.id   AF-A0A9N9E4P4-F1
#
_cell.length_a   1.000
_cell.length_b   1.000
_cell.length_c   1.000
_cell.angle_alpha   90.00
_cell.angle_beta   90.00
_cell.angle_gamma   90.00
#
_symmetry.space_group_name_H-M   'P 1'
#
loop_
_entity.id
_entity.type
_entity.pdbx_description
1 polymer ?
#
loop_
_entity_poly.entity_id
_entity_poly.type
_entity_poly.pdbx_seq_one_letter_code
_entity_poly.pdbx_strand_id
1 'polypeptide(L)'
;MSHYVNYPAEKITILTTYNGQKALIRDVLSQRCSWNPLFGRPAKVTTVDEFQGQQNDYILLSLVRTKTVGHIRDVRRLIVAMSRARL
;
A
#
# COMPACT_ATOMS: atom_id res chain seq x y z
N MET A 1 -19.51 -7.91 -19.44
CA MET A 1 -19.73 -7.57 -18.03
C MET A 1 -18.41 -7.80 -17.31
N SER A 2 -17.58 -6.76 -17.21
CA SER A 2 -16.19 -6.86 -16.77
C SER A 2 -16.13 -7.19 -15.28
N HIS A 3 -15.66 -8.41 -14.97
CA HIS A 3 -15.37 -8.87 -13.62
C HIS A 3 -14.25 -8.03 -13.00
N TYR A 4 -14.60 -6.90 -12.40
CA TYR A 4 -13.70 -6.22 -11.47
C TYR A 4 -13.79 -6.94 -10.13
N VAL A 5 -12.63 -7.23 -9.54
CA VAL A 5 -12.57 -7.95 -8.26
C VAL A 5 -13.20 -7.06 -7.20
N ASN A 6 -14.27 -7.54 -6.56
CA ASN A 6 -15.10 -6.80 -5.60
C ASN A 6 -14.39 -6.58 -4.25
N TYR A 7 -13.21 -5.97 -4.28
CA TYR A 7 -12.48 -5.59 -3.07
C TYR A 7 -12.94 -4.20 -2.62
N PRO A 8 -13.45 -4.06 -1.39
CA PRO A 8 -13.79 -2.75 -0.84
C PRO A 8 -12.51 -1.92 -0.70
N ALA A 9 -12.50 -0.73 -1.29
CA ALA A 9 -11.32 0.13 -1.36
C ALA A 9 -10.81 0.53 0.04
N GLU A 10 -11.71 0.66 1.02
CA GLU A 10 -11.35 0.95 2.42
C GLU A 10 -10.57 -0.18 3.12
N LYS A 11 -10.55 -1.39 2.55
CA LYS A 11 -9.75 -2.51 3.08
C LYS A 11 -8.36 -2.60 2.48
N ILE A 12 -8.03 -1.71 1.54
CA ILE A 12 -6.76 -1.69 0.83
C ILE A 12 -5.87 -0.60 1.41
N THR A 13 -4.69 -0.98 1.87
CA THR A 13 -3.61 -0.05 2.23
C THR A 13 -2.43 -0.22 1.28
N ILE A 14 -1.90 0.90 0.78
CA ILE A 14 -0.70 0.94 -0.04
C ILE A 14 0.47 1.40 0.83
N LEU A 15 1.49 0.56 0.93
CA LEU A 15 2.74 0.82 1.63
C LEU A 15 3.88 1.08 0.67
N THR A 16 4.77 1.97 1.05
CA THR A 16 6.01 2.24 0.32
C THR A 16 7.17 2.49 1.28
N THR A 17 8.39 2.25 0.83
CA THR A 17 9.60 2.45 1.62
C THR A 17 10.14 3.87 1.55
N TYR A 18 9.57 4.71 0.66
CA TYR A 18 10.09 6.06 0.40
C TYR A 18 8.98 7.09 0.32
N ASN A 19 9.17 8.25 0.97
CA ASN A 19 8.23 9.37 0.95
C ASN A 19 8.00 9.94 -0.47
N GLY A 20 9.03 9.98 -1.32
CA GLY A 20 8.88 10.41 -2.71
C GLY A 20 7.90 9.52 -3.49
N GLN A 21 7.99 8.20 -3.28
CA GLN A 21 7.04 7.25 -3.87
C GLN A 21 5.64 7.38 -3.25
N LYS A 22 5.51 7.72 -1.96
CA LYS A 22 4.22 8.00 -1.32
C LYS A 22 3.51 9.16 -2.02
N ALA A 23 4.23 10.25 -2.27
CA ALA A 23 3.71 11.40 -3.01
C ALA A 23 3.31 11.02 -4.44
N LEU A 24 4.20 10.32 -5.17
CA LEU A 24 3.90 9.88 -6.53
C LEU A 24 2.65 8.98 -6.62
N ILE A 25 2.50 8.02 -5.70
CA ILE A 25 1.33 7.14 -5.68
C ILE A 25 0.05 7.97 -5.44
N ARG A 26 0.07 8.94 -4.53
CA ARG A 26 -1.09 9.82 -4.29
C ARG A 26 -1.46 10.64 -5.52
N ASP A 27 -0.47 11.19 -6.21
CA ASP A 27 -0.69 11.94 -7.45
C ASP A 27 -1.27 11.06 -8.55
N VAL A 28 -0.73 9.86 -8.73
CA VAL A 28 -1.24 8.89 -9.72
C VAL A 28 -2.67 8.48 -9.40
N LEU A 29 -2.99 8.18 -8.14
CA LEU A 29 -4.37 7.86 -7.74
C LEU A 29 -5.32 9.04 -8.00
N SER A 30 -4.87 10.27 -7.71
CA SER A 30 -5.65 11.46 -8.00
C SER A 30 -5.89 11.64 -9.50
N GLN A 31 -4.87 11.47 -10.35
CA GLN A 31 -5.00 11.67 -11.79
C GLN A 31 -5.75 10.53 -12.49
N ARG A 32 -5.55 9.27 -12.07
CA ARG A 32 -6.02 8.08 -12.78
C ARG A 32 -7.30 7.48 -12.20
N CYS A 33 -7.60 7.70 -10.93
CA CYS A 33 -8.74 7.05 -10.26
C CYS A 33 -9.82 8.03 -9.81
N SER A 34 -9.55 9.33 -9.70
CA SER A 34 -10.53 10.32 -9.21
C SER A 34 -11.78 10.46 -10.08
N TRP A 35 -11.66 10.24 -11.38
CA TRP A 35 -12.74 10.44 -12.36
C TRP A 35 -13.73 9.26 -12.40
N ASN A 36 -13.37 8.10 -11.84
CA ASN A 36 -14.21 6.90 -11.90
C ASN A 36 -14.67 6.49 -10.48
N PRO A 37 -15.98 6.60 -10.19
CA PRO A 37 -16.55 6.22 -8.90
C PRO A 37 -16.28 4.76 -8.50
N LEU A 38 -16.00 3.89 -9.49
CA LEU A 38 -15.77 2.46 -9.26
C LEU A 38 -14.44 2.16 -8.55
N PHE A 39 -13.44 3.04 -8.59
CA PHE A 39 -12.11 2.76 -8.03
C PHE A 39 -11.95 3.11 -6.55
N GLY A 40 -12.91 3.81 -5.94
CA GLY A 40 -12.85 4.22 -4.54
C GLY A 40 -11.54 4.94 -4.18
N ARG A 41 -11.26 5.07 -2.88
CA ARG A 41 -9.94 5.47 -2.39
C ARG A 41 -9.41 4.39 -1.45
N PRO A 42 -8.12 4.04 -1.53
CA PRO A 42 -7.52 3.15 -0.55
C PRO A 42 -7.64 3.76 0.85
N ALA A 43 -7.76 2.92 1.87
CA ALA A 43 -7.81 3.33 3.27
C ALA A 43 -6.60 4.21 3.66
N LYS A 44 -5.42 3.81 3.18
CA LYS A 44 -4.18 4.54 3.46
C LYS A 44 -3.16 4.40 2.35
N VAL A 45 -2.44 5.49 2.09
CA VAL A 45 -1.18 5.49 1.33
C VAL A 45 -0.12 6.08 2.24
N THR A 46 0.79 5.24 2.73
CA THR A 46 1.73 5.61 3.80
C THR A 46 3.06 4.88 3.66
N THR A 47 4.09 5.34 4.38
CA THR A 47 5.33 4.58 4.46
C THR A 47 5.23 3.39 5.41
N VAL A 48 6.12 2.41 5.24
CA VAL A 48 6.25 1.23 6.12
C VAL A 48 6.48 1.66 7.57
N ASP A 49 7.32 2.67 7.81
CA ASP A 49 7.62 3.18 9.15
C ASP A 49 6.40 3.86 9.80
N GLU A 50 5.63 4.64 9.05
CA GLU A 50 4.40 5.28 9.51
C GLU A 50 3.23 4.29 9.73
N PHE A 51 3.36 3.04 9.28
CA PHE A 51 2.33 2.01 9.39
C PHE A 51 2.60 0.99 10.51
N GLN A 52 3.69 1.15 11.27
CA GLN A 52 4.00 0.28 12.41
C GLN A 52 2.81 0.22 13.39
N GLY A 53 2.43 -1.00 13.78
CA GLY A 53 1.32 -1.25 14.71
C GLY A 53 -0.09 -1.13 14.12
N GLN A 54 -0.25 -0.79 12.83
CA GLN A 54 -1.55 -0.71 12.17
C GLN A 54 -1.79 -1.91 11.26
N GLN A 55 -3.02 -2.39 11.15
CA GLN A 55 -3.35 -3.54 10.29
C GLN A 55 -4.39 -3.15 9.26
N ASN A 56 -4.35 -3.81 8.09
CA ASN A 56 -5.44 -3.80 7.12
C ASN A 56 -5.52 -5.15 6.40
N ASP A 57 -6.68 -5.47 5.86
CA ASP A 57 -6.96 -6.77 5.24
C ASP A 57 -6.14 -7.01 3.97
N TYR A 58 -5.90 -5.95 3.18
CA TYR A 58 -5.11 -6.01 1.95
C TYR A 58 -3.99 -4.98 1.97
N ILE A 59 -2.75 -5.45 1.76
CA ILE A 59 -1.55 -4.62 1.70
C ILE A 59 -0.93 -4.70 0.31
N LEU A 60 -0.79 -3.55 -0.36
CA LEU A 60 -0.01 -3.41 -1.60
C LEU A 60 1.31 -2.73 -1.27
N LEU A 61 2.44 -3.40 -1.53
CA LEU A 61 3.76 -2.89 -1.17
C LEU A 61 4.61 -2.50 -2.39
N SER A 62 5.08 -1.26 -2.40
CA SER A 62 6.04 -0.74 -3.37
C SER A 62 7.44 -0.66 -2.76
N LEU A 63 8.37 -1.51 -3.23
CA LEU A 63 9.76 -1.56 -2.73
C LEU A 63 10.71 -0.54 -3.39
N VAL A 64 10.36 -0.06 -4.59
CA VAL A 64 11.04 0.99 -5.39
C VAL A 64 12.47 0.67 -5.84
N ARG A 65 13.35 0.16 -4.97
CA ARG A 65 14.76 -0.12 -5.27
C ARG A 65 14.92 -1.49 -5.91
N THR A 66 15.67 -1.55 -7.01
CA THR A 66 15.96 -2.78 -7.76
C THR A 66 17.43 -3.21 -7.73
N LYS A 67 18.36 -2.33 -7.36
CA LYS A 67 19.83 -2.59 -7.44
C LYS A 67 20.53 -2.80 -6.09
N THR A 68 20.10 -2.13 -5.02
CA THR A 68 20.66 -2.30 -3.67
C THR A 68 19.53 -2.49 -2.67
N VAL A 69 19.66 -3.53 -1.83
CA VAL A 69 18.55 -4.03 -1.00
C VAL A 69 18.18 -3.07 0.14
N GLY A 70 19.06 -2.15 0.56
CA GLY A 70 18.74 -1.12 1.56
C GLY A 70 17.92 -1.62 2.76
N HIS A 71 16.94 -0.82 3.22
CA HIS A 71 16.03 -1.15 4.33
C HIS A 71 14.99 -2.25 4.02
N ILE A 72 15.06 -2.96 2.89
CA ILE A 72 14.08 -4.00 2.52
C ILE A 72 14.05 -5.16 3.53
N ARG A 73 15.16 -5.43 4.22
CA ARG A 73 15.22 -6.49 5.24
C ARG A 73 14.28 -6.21 6.42
N ASP A 74 14.21 -4.96 6.86
CA ASP A 74 13.31 -4.52 7.93
C ASP A 74 11.85 -4.47 7.45
N VAL A 75 11.63 -4.09 6.19
CA VAL A 75 10.32 -4.13 5.56
C VAL A 75 9.75 -5.55 5.53
N ARG A 76 10.56 -6.55 5.17
CA ARG A 76 10.14 -7.97 5.22
C ARG A 76 9.79 -8.42 6.63
N ARG A 77 10.59 -8.02 7.63
CA ARG A 77 10.30 -8.30 9.05
C ARG A 77 8.99 -7.65 9.49
N LEU A 78 8.73 -6.41 9.06
CA LEU A 78 7.49 -5.73 9.35
C LEU A 78 6.29 -6.45 8.74
N ILE A 79 6.32 -6.80 7.46
CA ILE A 79 5.22 -7.52 6.78
C ILE A 79 4.93 -8.84 7.48
N VAL A 80 5.98 -9.61 7.81
CA VAL A 80 5.82 -10.90 8.51
C VAL A 80 5.17 -10.67 9.88
N ALA A 81 5.59 -9.66 10.64
CA ALA A 81 4.96 -9.31 11.90
C ALA A 81 3.49 -8.91 11.72
N MET A 82 3.16 -8.09 10.71
CA MET A 82 1.79 -7.66 10.43
C MET A 82 0.89 -8.83 10.02
N SER A 83 1.40 -9.76 9.20
CA SER A 83 0.66 -10.95 8.75
C SER A 83 0.37 -11.93 9.87
N ARG A 84 1.24 -12.00 10.89
CA ARG A 84 1.10 -12.88 12.06
C ARG A 84 0.17 -12.30 13.12
N ALA A 85 -0.04 -10.99 13.13
CA ALA A 85 -0.87 -10.30 14.12
C ALA A 85 -2.38 -10.33 13.80
N ARG A 86 -2.82 -11.10 12.78
CA ARG A 86 -4.23 -11.40 12.48
C ARG A 86 -4.80 -12.56 13.32
N LEU A 87 -4.15 -12.93 14.44
CA LEU A 87 -4.61 -13.96 15.37
C LEU A 87 -5.21 -13.33 16.62
#